data_AF-A0A1W6Q2W1-F1
#
_entry.id   AF-A0A1W6Q2W1-F1
#
_cell.length_a   1.000
_cell.length_b   1.000
_cell.length_c   1.000
_cell.angle_alpha   90.00
_cell.angle_beta   90.00
_cell.angle_gamma   90.00
#
_symmetry.space_group_name_H-M   'P 1'
#
loop_
_entity.id
_entity.type
_entity.pdbx_description
1 polymer ?
#
loop_
_entity_poly.entity_id
_entity_poly.type
_entity_poly.pdbx_seq_one_letter_code
_entity_poly.pdbx_strand_id
1 'polypeptide(L)'
;MNVKTPNAIDSYVGARIRARRQLLGMSQERLADQIGVTFQQVQKYEKGINRIGASRLQRIAEVLHTSPSFFFEQNESQPLSLQGLTLPDNADPVAEFLRTKEGLVLNRAFLKIADPNIRETIIALVKAMAQAESGPALPSIADITRPPLE
;
A
#
# COMPACT_ATOMS: atom_id res chain seq x y z
N MET A 1 -18.60 33.20 4.10
CA MET A 1 -18.20 32.31 2.98
C MET A 1 -17.60 31.06 3.60
N ASN A 2 -18.25 29.90 3.47
CA ASN A 2 -17.79 28.66 4.10
C ASN A 2 -16.63 28.09 3.27
N VAL A 3 -15.40 28.29 3.73
CA VAL A 3 -14.20 27.76 3.08
C VAL A 3 -14.23 26.25 3.26
N LYS A 4 -14.72 25.53 2.25
CA LYS A 4 -14.67 24.07 2.23
C LYS A 4 -13.20 23.68 2.24
N THR A 5 -12.73 23.23 3.40
CA THR A 5 -11.38 22.71 3.58
C THR A 5 -11.17 21.60 2.54
N PRO A 6 -10.12 21.68 1.71
CA PRO A 6 -9.78 20.62 0.77
C PRO A 6 -9.75 19.27 1.48
N ASN A 7 -10.33 18.24 0.89
CA ASN A 7 -10.18 16.87 1.41
C ASN A 7 -8.67 16.54 1.43
N ALA A 8 -8.20 15.89 2.50
CA ALA A 8 -6.82 15.48 2.63
C ALA A 8 -6.35 14.62 1.44
N ILE A 9 -7.23 13.76 0.92
CA ILE A 9 -6.95 12.93 -0.26
C ILE A 9 -6.75 13.77 -1.51
N ASP A 10 -7.65 14.73 -1.76
CA ASP A 10 -7.59 15.60 -2.95
C ASP A 10 -6.30 16.45 -2.93
N SER A 11 -5.92 16.94 -1.74
CA SER A 11 -4.68 17.70 -1.53
C SER A 11 -3.43 16.85 -1.77
N TYR A 12 -3.45 15.61 -1.28
CA TYR A 12 -2.37 14.66 -1.46
C TYR A 12 -2.15 14.30 -2.94
N VAL A 13 -3.23 13.93 -3.63
CA VAL A 13 -3.22 13.63 -5.08
C VAL A 13 -2.71 14.84 -5.86
N GLY A 14 -3.21 16.04 -5.55
CA GLY A 14 -2.76 17.29 -6.16
C GLY A 14 -1.26 17.55 -5.99
N ALA A 15 -0.73 17.32 -4.78
CA ALA A 15 0.70 17.48 -4.49
C ALA A 15 1.56 16.47 -5.28
N ARG A 16 1.10 15.21 -5.42
CA ARG A 16 1.78 14.18 -6.22
C ARG A 16 1.82 14.53 -7.71
N ILE A 17 0.70 15.02 -8.25
CA ILE A 17 0.63 15.50 -9.64
C ILE A 17 1.63 16.64 -9.87
N ARG A 18 1.66 17.63 -8.96
CA ARG A 18 2.62 18.75 -9.00
C ARG A 18 4.06 18.26 -9.00
N ALA A 19 4.42 17.39 -8.05
CA ALA A 19 5.78 16.88 -7.91
C ALA A 19 6.22 16.14 -9.17
N ARG A 20 5.38 15.27 -9.72
CA ARG A 20 5.68 14.52 -10.96
C ARG A 20 5.83 15.46 -12.16
N ARG A 21 4.92 16.44 -12.30
CA ARG A 21 5.00 17.45 -13.37
C ARG A 21 6.31 18.23 -13.30
N GLN A 22 6.72 18.66 -12.12
CA GLN A 22 7.99 19.38 -11.90
C GLN A 22 9.21 18.53 -12.24
N LEU A 23 9.19 17.24 -11.88
CA LEU A 23 10.26 16.30 -12.23
C LEU A 23 10.43 16.15 -13.75
N LEU A 24 9.33 16.27 -14.51
CA LEU A 24 9.36 16.27 -15.97
C LEU A 24 9.66 17.65 -16.59
N GLY A 25 9.96 18.67 -15.78
CA GLY A 25 10.20 20.03 -16.26
C GLY A 25 8.98 20.67 -16.97
N MET A 26 7.77 20.18 -16.70
CA MET A 26 6.55 20.59 -17.40
C MET A 26 5.88 21.78 -16.68
N SER A 27 5.43 22.81 -17.41
CA SER A 27 4.67 23.93 -16.82
C SER A 27 3.20 23.55 -16.55
N GLN A 28 2.51 24.31 -15.70
CA GLN A 28 1.09 24.10 -15.47
C GLN A 28 0.26 24.41 -16.73
N GLU A 29 0.63 25.40 -17.57
CA GLU A 29 -0.07 25.63 -18.84
C GLU A 29 0.07 24.41 -19.75
N ARG A 30 1.29 23.88 -19.88
CA ARG A 30 1.54 22.71 -20.73
C ARG A 30 0.74 21.49 -20.29
N LEU A 31 0.62 21.25 -18.98
CA LEU A 31 -0.26 20.19 -18.47
C LEU A 31 -1.73 20.48 -18.77
N ALA A 32 -2.17 21.73 -18.60
CA ALA A 32 -3.54 22.15 -18.84
C ALA A 32 -3.96 21.93 -20.31
N ASP A 33 -3.09 22.31 -21.25
CA ASP A 33 -3.30 22.13 -22.68
C ASP A 33 -3.44 20.64 -23.04
N GLN A 34 -2.55 19.79 -22.51
CA GLN A 34 -2.57 18.35 -22.83
C GLN A 34 -3.77 17.60 -22.26
N ILE A 35 -4.34 18.08 -21.15
CA ILE A 35 -5.53 17.48 -20.55
C ILE A 35 -6.82 18.24 -20.89
N GLY A 36 -6.76 19.29 -21.71
CA GLY A 36 -7.92 20.07 -22.16
C GLY A 36 -8.66 20.79 -21.04
N VAL A 37 -7.94 21.49 -20.17
CA VAL A 37 -8.52 22.36 -19.12
C VAL A 37 -7.79 23.70 -19.07
N THR A 38 -8.29 24.64 -18.27
CA THR A 38 -7.61 25.92 -18.06
C THR A 38 -6.42 25.79 -17.11
N PHE A 39 -5.43 26.66 -17.24
CA PHE A 39 -4.31 26.78 -16.29
C PHE A 39 -4.78 26.88 -14.83
N GLN A 40 -5.80 27.72 -14.59
CA GLN A 40 -6.38 27.88 -13.25
C GLN A 40 -6.97 26.57 -12.72
N GLN A 41 -7.52 25.72 -13.58
CA GLN A 41 -8.06 24.43 -13.19
C GLN A 41 -6.93 23.48 -12.75
N VAL A 42 -5.81 23.42 -13.47
CA VAL A 42 -4.62 22.67 -13.04
C VAL A 42 -4.11 23.20 -11.71
N GLN A 43 -4.07 24.52 -11.52
CA GLN A 43 -3.67 25.10 -10.24
C GLN A 43 -4.60 24.68 -9.09
N LYS A 44 -5.92 24.61 -9.32
CA LYS A 44 -6.90 24.12 -8.34
C LYS A 44 -6.77 22.62 -8.06
N TYR A 45 -6.45 21.82 -9.08
CA TYR A 45 -6.15 20.40 -8.93
C TYR A 45 -4.90 20.17 -8.08
N GLU A 46 -3.79 20.85 -8.39
CA GLU A 46 -2.55 20.72 -7.63
C GLU A 46 -2.66 21.18 -6.18
N LYS A 47 -3.58 22.11 -5.90
CA LYS A 47 -3.88 22.58 -4.54
C LYS A 47 -4.94 21.73 -3.81
N GLY A 48 -5.52 20.72 -4.46
CA GLY A 48 -6.61 19.91 -3.89
C GLY A 48 -7.94 20.63 -3.69
N ILE A 49 -8.08 21.87 -4.18
CA ILE A 49 -9.30 22.68 -4.03
C ILE A 49 -10.43 22.07 -4.86
N ASN A 50 -10.09 21.57 -6.06
CA ASN A 50 -11.03 20.91 -6.96
C ASN A 50 -10.76 19.40 -7.01
N ARG A 51 -11.83 18.62 -6.87
CA ARG A 51 -11.79 17.17 -7.09
C ARG A 51 -11.45 16.84 -8.54
N ILE A 52 -10.67 15.77 -8.71
CA ILE A 52 -10.31 15.22 -10.01
C ILE A 52 -11.14 13.95 -10.22
N GLY A 53 -12.00 13.94 -11.25
CA GLY A 53 -12.74 12.74 -11.62
C GLY A 53 -11.83 11.67 -12.23
N ALA A 54 -12.23 10.40 -12.16
CA ALA A 54 -11.42 9.26 -12.62
C ALA A 54 -10.92 9.39 -14.06
N SER A 55 -11.78 9.77 -15.00
CA SER A 55 -11.39 10.00 -16.41
C SER A 55 -10.30 11.07 -16.55
N ARG A 56 -10.37 12.15 -15.76
CA ARG A 56 -9.35 13.20 -15.77
C ARG A 56 -8.06 12.72 -15.15
N LEU A 57 -8.13 11.99 -14.04
CA LEU A 57 -6.96 11.44 -13.37
C LEU A 57 -6.21 10.45 -14.28
N GLN A 58 -6.94 9.62 -15.01
CA GLN A 58 -6.40 8.74 -16.05
C GLN A 58 -5.63 9.54 -17.11
N ARG A 59 -6.24 10.62 -17.63
CA ARG A 59 -5.59 11.46 -18.63
C ARG A 59 -4.34 12.16 -18.11
N ILE A 60 -4.36 12.62 -16.85
CA ILE A 60 -3.20 13.20 -16.18
C ILE A 60 -2.09 12.15 -16.04
N ALA A 61 -2.43 10.90 -15.70
CA ALA A 61 -1.47 9.82 -15.57
C ALA A 61 -0.73 9.54 -16.90
N GLU A 62 -1.48 9.49 -18.01
CA GLU A 62 -0.93 9.32 -19.36
C GLU A 62 0.07 10.44 -19.72
N VAL A 63 -0.32 11.69 -19.50
CA VAL A 63 0.51 12.88 -19.77
C VAL A 63 1.78 12.89 -18.92
N LEU A 64 1.68 12.44 -17.67
CA LEU A 64 2.79 12.41 -16.72
C LEU A 64 3.58 11.08 -16.75
N HIS A 65 3.30 10.22 -17.74
CA HIS A 65 3.94 8.93 -17.95
C HIS A 65 3.98 8.09 -16.65
N THR A 66 2.82 7.88 -16.04
CA THR A 66 2.66 7.12 -14.81
C THR A 66 1.30 6.39 -14.78
N SER A 67 1.07 5.53 -13.78
CA SER A 67 -0.24 4.91 -13.52
C SER A 67 -1.11 5.83 -12.64
N PRO A 68 -2.45 5.72 -12.69
CA PRO A 68 -3.30 6.43 -11.72
C PRO A 68 -3.00 6.08 -10.26
N SER A 69 -2.56 4.85 -9.98
CA SER A 69 -2.19 4.39 -8.63
C SER A 69 -1.05 5.21 -8.02
N PHE A 70 -0.11 5.67 -8.84
CA PHE A 70 1.04 6.46 -8.42
C PHE A 70 0.66 7.71 -7.63
N PHE A 71 -0.49 8.33 -7.93
CA PHE A 71 -0.94 9.53 -7.22
C PHE A 71 -1.51 9.24 -5.83
N PHE A 72 -1.76 7.96 -5.51
CA PHE A 72 -2.21 7.48 -4.20
C PHE A 72 -1.14 6.71 -3.43
N GLU A 73 -0.05 6.32 -4.09
CA GLU A 73 1.08 5.62 -3.46
C GLU A 73 1.80 6.52 -2.45
N GLN A 74 1.57 6.22 -1.17
CA GLN A 74 2.31 6.78 -0.05
C GLN A 74 3.65 6.06 0.07
N ASN A 75 4.75 6.82 0.07
CA ASN A 75 6.05 6.28 0.43
C ASN A 75 5.94 5.68 1.84
N GLU A 76 6.30 4.41 1.99
CA GLU A 76 6.31 3.69 3.28
C GLU A 76 7.19 4.34 4.36
N SER A 77 7.97 5.37 4.00
CA SER A 77 8.91 6.07 4.87
C SER A 77 8.35 7.33 5.55
N GLN A 78 7.06 7.64 5.40
CA GLN A 78 6.41 8.70 6.19
C GLN A 78 5.19 8.13 6.92
N PRO A 79 5.29 7.81 8.22
CA PRO A 79 4.10 7.49 9.00
C PRO A 79 3.20 8.73 8.98
N LEU A 80 1.99 8.57 8.46
CA LEU A 80 0.99 9.62 8.53
C LEU A 80 0.67 9.91 10.00
N SER A 81 0.72 11.17 10.40
CA SER A 81 -0.09 11.62 11.54
C SER A 81 -1.56 11.63 11.11
N LEU A 82 -2.22 10.47 11.19
CA LEU A 82 -3.67 10.33 10.97
C LEU A 82 -4.43 10.73 12.24
N GLN A 83 -4.43 12.01 12.61
CA GLN A 83 -5.44 12.50 13.53
C GLN A 83 -6.80 12.51 12.79
N GLY A 84 -7.66 11.53 13.10
CA GLY A 84 -9.08 11.54 12.73
C GLY A 84 -9.50 10.62 11.57
N LEU A 85 -8.60 9.79 11.04
CA LEU A 85 -8.96 8.70 10.11
C LEU A 85 -8.59 7.37 10.76
N THR A 86 -9.56 6.77 11.46
CA THR A 86 -9.51 5.33 11.73
C THR A 86 -9.73 4.61 10.40
N LEU A 87 -8.65 4.32 9.67
CA LEU A 87 -8.68 3.22 8.73
C LEU A 87 -8.99 1.97 9.56
N PRO A 88 -9.93 1.09 9.16
CA PRO A 88 -10.04 -0.20 9.82
C PRO A 88 -8.68 -0.86 9.70
N ASP A 89 -8.10 -1.18 10.86
CA ASP A 89 -6.81 -1.83 11.07
C ASP A 89 -6.85 -3.31 10.62
N ASN A 90 -7.47 -3.56 9.47
CA ASN A 90 -7.54 -4.86 8.82
C ASN A 90 -6.51 -4.88 7.70
N ALA A 91 -5.24 -4.67 8.03
CA ALA A 91 -4.17 -5.06 7.13
C ALA A 91 -4.32 -6.57 6.90
N ASP A 92 -4.56 -6.96 5.65
CA ASP A 92 -4.53 -8.37 5.26
C ASP A 92 -3.16 -8.95 5.72
N PRO A 93 -3.12 -9.92 6.65
CA PRO A 93 -1.87 -10.45 7.18
C PRO A 93 -0.95 -10.98 6.08
N VAL A 94 -1.52 -11.42 4.95
CA VAL A 94 -0.77 -11.85 3.78
C VAL A 94 -0.09 -10.65 3.10
N ALA A 95 -0.79 -9.53 2.97
CA ALA A 95 -0.24 -8.30 2.39
C ALA A 95 0.87 -7.70 3.25
N GLU A 96 0.76 -7.79 4.57
CA GLU A 96 1.83 -7.41 5.50
C GLU A 96 3.05 -8.33 5.36
N PHE A 97 2.84 -9.65 5.35
CA PHE A 97 3.91 -10.63 5.17
C PHE A 97 4.66 -10.44 3.84
N LEU A 98 3.96 -10.16 2.74
CA LEU A 98 4.58 -9.94 1.42
C LEU A 98 5.49 -8.71 1.37
N ARG A 99 5.33 -7.75 2.29
CA ARG A 99 6.23 -6.57 2.42
C ARG A 99 7.49 -6.88 3.23
N THR A 100 7.51 -7.98 3.99
CA THR A 100 8.70 -8.37 4.75
C THR A 100 9.81 -8.89 3.83
N LYS A 101 11.07 -8.75 4.26
CA LYS A 101 12.22 -9.31 3.53
C LYS A 101 12.08 -10.83 3.35
N GLU A 102 11.58 -11.50 4.37
CA GLU A 102 11.38 -12.96 4.39
C GLU A 102 10.31 -13.38 3.37
N GLY A 103 9.16 -12.71 3.35
CA GLY A 103 8.10 -12.97 2.37
C GLY A 103 8.55 -12.78 0.92
N LEU A 104 9.32 -11.72 0.65
CA LEU A 104 9.89 -11.47 -0.68
C LEU A 104 10.87 -12.56 -1.12
N VAL A 105 11.78 -12.98 -0.23
CA VAL A 105 12.77 -14.03 -0.51
C VAL A 105 12.06 -15.36 -0.77
N LEU A 106 11.11 -15.74 0.09
CA LEU A 106 10.35 -16.97 -0.03
C LEU A 106 9.58 -17.01 -1.36
N ASN A 107 8.81 -15.97 -1.67
CA ASN A 107 8.02 -15.90 -2.89
C ASN A 107 8.92 -15.99 -4.14
N ARG A 108 10.05 -15.26 -4.15
CA ARG A 108 11.00 -15.31 -5.27
C ARG A 108 11.63 -16.69 -5.45
N ALA A 109 11.94 -17.40 -4.36
CA ALA A 109 12.44 -18.78 -4.44
C ALA A 109 11.35 -19.73 -4.95
N PHE A 110 10.12 -19.61 -4.44
CA PHE A 110 8.99 -20.45 -4.82
C PHE A 110 8.62 -20.32 -6.30
N LEU A 111 8.65 -19.09 -6.85
CA LEU A 111 8.38 -18.83 -8.26
C LEU A 111 9.37 -19.53 -9.21
N LYS A 112 10.62 -19.80 -8.78
CA LYS A 112 11.63 -20.50 -9.58
C LYS A 112 11.38 -22.01 -9.71
N ILE A 113 10.51 -22.57 -8.87
CA ILE A 113 10.17 -23.99 -8.91
C ILE A 113 9.16 -24.18 -10.03
N ALA A 114 9.51 -24.84 -11.12
CA ALA A 114 8.60 -25.04 -12.25
C ALA A 114 7.62 -26.21 -12.04
N ASP A 115 8.06 -27.25 -11.31
CA ASP A 115 7.28 -28.46 -11.09
C ASP A 115 6.13 -28.22 -10.08
N PRO A 116 4.86 -28.40 -10.48
CA PRO A 116 3.71 -28.22 -9.59
C PRO A 116 3.69 -29.21 -8.42
N ASN A 117 4.17 -30.44 -8.58
CA ASN A 117 4.18 -31.44 -7.51
C ASN A 117 5.15 -31.03 -6.39
N ILE A 118 6.28 -30.42 -6.74
CA ILE A 118 7.24 -29.89 -5.76
C ILE A 118 6.62 -28.72 -5.01
N ARG A 119 5.91 -27.82 -5.70
CA ARG A 119 5.18 -26.71 -5.07
C ARG A 119 4.14 -27.22 -4.06
N GLU A 120 3.36 -28.23 -4.43
CA GLU A 120 2.38 -28.85 -3.53
C GLU A 120 3.04 -29.47 -2.30
N THR A 121 4.15 -30.17 -2.49
CA THR A 121 4.92 -30.79 -1.39
C THR A 121 5.44 -29.74 -0.42
N ILE A 122 5.97 -28.61 -0.92
CA ILE A 122 6.45 -27.51 -0.07
C ILE A 122 5.28 -26.87 0.69
N ILE A 123 4.13 -26.65 0.04
CA ILE A 123 2.94 -26.13 0.72
C ILE A 123 2.48 -27.09 1.81
N ALA A 124 2.47 -28.40 1.56
CA ALA A 124 2.11 -29.41 2.55
C ALA A 124 3.08 -29.40 3.74
N LEU A 125 4.38 -29.28 3.49
CA LEU A 125 5.40 -29.16 4.54
C LEU A 125 5.18 -27.92 5.42
N VAL A 126 5.00 -26.74 4.80
CA VAL A 126 4.78 -25.48 5.53
C VAL A 126 3.49 -25.57 6.37
N LYS A 127 2.42 -26.16 5.83
CA LYS A 127 1.18 -26.41 6.59
C LYS A 127 1.40 -27.34 7.79
N ALA A 128 2.16 -28.42 7.61
CA ALA A 128 2.45 -29.37 8.69
C ALA A 128 3.27 -28.72 9.81
N MET A 129 4.27 -27.91 9.47
CA MET A 129 5.08 -27.17 10.45
C MET A 129 4.24 -26.16 11.25
N ALA A 130 3.39 -25.38 10.57
CA ALA A 130 2.52 -24.40 11.23
C ALA A 130 1.51 -25.07 12.19
N GLN A 131 1.00 -26.25 11.85
CA GLN A 131 0.13 -27.04 12.72
C GLN A 131 0.87 -27.61 13.93
N ALA A 132 2.12 -28.04 13.77
CA ALA A 132 2.94 -28.55 14.86
C ALA A 132 3.28 -27.47 15.90
N GLU A 133 3.52 -26.23 15.47
CA GLU A 133 3.75 -25.08 16.37
C GLU A 133 2.47 -24.63 17.10
N SER A 134 1.30 -24.97 16.55
CA SER A 134 -0.01 -24.62 17.11
C SER A 134 -0.57 -25.69 18.07
N GLY A 135 0.15 -26.81 18.27
CA GLY A 135 -0.26 -27.87 19.21
C GLY A 135 -0.16 -27.42 20.67
N PRO A 136 -0.91 -28.02 21.60
CA PRO A 136 -0.78 -27.69 23.02
C PRO A 136 0.68 -27.92 23.43
N ALA A 137 1.31 -26.89 23.99
CA ALA A 137 2.63 -27.02 24.58
C ALA A 137 2.59 -28.23 25.52
N LEU A 138 3.41 -29.24 25.23
CA LEU A 138 3.61 -30.37 26.14
C LEU A 138 3.94 -29.77 27.52
N PRO A 139 3.26 -30.23 28.60
CA PRO A 139 3.52 -29.69 29.93
C PRO A 139 5.01 -29.78 30.21
N SER A 140 5.56 -28.70 30.76
CA SER A 140 6.96 -28.66 31.11
C SER A 140 7.25 -29.82 32.06
N ILE A 141 8.44 -30.42 31.97
CA ILE A 141 8.86 -31.47 32.92
C ILE A 141 8.75 -30.96 34.38
N ALA A 142 8.82 -29.64 34.58
CA ALA A 142 8.61 -28.99 35.88
C ALA A 142 7.17 -29.15 36.45
N ASP A 143 6.16 -29.32 35.59
CA ASP A 143 4.75 -29.46 35.98
C ASP A 143 4.43 -30.88 36.49
N ILE A 144 5.24 -31.87 36.10
CA ILE A 144 5.07 -33.28 36.52
C ILE A 144 5.68 -33.52 37.91
N THR A 145 6.62 -32.68 38.36
CA THR A 145 7.41 -32.89 39.59
C THR A 145 6.91 -32.13 40.83
N ARG A 146 5.77 -31.43 40.79
CA ARG A 146 5.23 -30.81 42.00
C ARG A 146 4.50 -31.86 42.87
N PRO A 147 5.01 -32.20 44.06
CA PRO A 147 4.26 -33.06 44.97
C PRO A 147 2.98 -32.35 45.45
N PRO A 148 1.92 -33.10 45.79
CA PRO A 148 0.70 -32.52 46.35
C PRO A 148 1.03 -31.83 47.67
N LEU A 149 0.52 -30.62 47.86
CA LEU A 149 0.56 -29.93 49.15
C LEU A 149 -0.41 -30.68 50.09
N GLU A 150 0.11 -31.20 51.20
CA GLU A 150 -0.68 -31.63 52.37
C GLU A 150 -1.30 -30.42 53.10
#